data_AF-A0A7C5SQZ1-F1
#
_entry.id   AF-A0A7C5SQZ1-F1
#
_cell.length_a   1.000
_cell.length_b   1.000
_cell.length_c   1.000
_cell.angle_alpha   90.00
_cell.angle_beta   90.00
_cell.angle_gamma   90.00
#
_symmetry.space_group_name_H-M   'P 1'
#
loop_
_entity.id
_entity.type
_entity.pdbx_description
1 polymer ?
#
loop_
_entity_poly.entity_id
_entity_poly.type
_entity_poly.pdbx_seq_one_letter_code
_entity_poly.pdbx_strand_id
1 'polypeptide(L)'
;MNSPTKYTFPDRRSVDKRQIILQNICLQLASLGHKCQLSTERGYLSVADSLLKNYSAQRQLLAEYRSPADQRIQNFLNDYFKRNGVEQTVKLPGETFSLNEPGLARELSLPYEGNAYKSDLVESYRLLQGVLHNPKNDRRTTSGVFHIVEGGLPIPADKKAVPVDVYANLLQVALDPPTELLSLPIASELEKPVDMWVSLLLRPIVRPEIEGVLPEKSLEVRMFAPGGLVSNLDFVETIFGNGGDPFLSENDAALDIDHWTGHSGCIILAPHLTRLTKKALGLPHYDEATARQRKDGMCWQKDDELYNDGFAFKVVCRDMNGVIVTIIADNYFGYSKKEIKSQISYSANLFGGVEEEHAGGAIAFPRFNL
;
A
#
# COMPACT_ATOMS: atom_id res chain seq x y z
N MET A 1 12.85 56.82 -39.64
CA MET A 1 11.64 56.02 -39.89
C MET A 1 11.89 54.66 -39.25
N ASN A 2 11.24 54.42 -38.11
CA ASN A 2 11.55 53.31 -37.22
C ASN A 2 10.92 51.99 -37.68
N SER A 3 11.69 50.94 -37.42
CA SER A 3 11.55 49.50 -37.68
C SER A 3 10.12 48.92 -37.60
N PRO A 4 9.78 47.89 -38.41
CA PRO A 4 8.54 47.15 -38.27
C PRO A 4 8.57 46.32 -36.97
N THR A 5 7.62 46.58 -36.09
CA THR A 5 7.40 45.83 -34.86
C THR A 5 7.08 44.37 -35.22
N LYS A 6 8.02 43.47 -34.96
CA LYS A 6 7.77 42.02 -35.00
C LYS A 6 6.74 41.70 -33.91
N TYR A 7 5.58 41.19 -34.30
CA TYR A 7 4.67 40.53 -33.37
C TYR A 7 5.36 39.29 -32.80
N THR A 8 5.82 39.38 -31.56
CA THR A 8 6.19 38.23 -30.75
C THR A 8 4.89 37.57 -30.27
N PHE A 9 4.69 36.31 -30.64
CA PHE A 9 3.65 35.47 -30.02
C PHE A 9 3.88 35.46 -28.50
N PRO A 10 2.84 35.67 -27.67
CA PRO A 10 3.00 35.54 -26.23
C PRO A 10 3.29 34.08 -25.89
N ASP A 11 4.17 33.91 -24.89
CA ASP A 11 4.63 32.65 -24.31
C ASP A 11 3.56 31.56 -24.29
N ARG A 12 3.93 30.34 -24.70
CA ARG A 12 3.18 29.12 -24.39
C ARG A 12 2.90 29.12 -22.88
N ARG A 13 1.63 29.24 -22.47
CA ARG A 13 1.21 29.05 -21.07
C ARG A 13 1.90 27.80 -20.54
N SER A 14 2.71 27.95 -19.50
CA SER A 14 3.27 26.80 -18.78
C SER A 14 2.10 25.88 -18.44
N VAL A 15 2.13 24.64 -18.93
CA VAL A 15 1.06 23.67 -18.65
C VAL A 15 0.96 23.53 -17.13
N ASP A 16 -0.25 23.73 -16.59
CA ASP A 16 -0.47 23.60 -15.15
C ASP A 16 -0.21 22.15 -14.73
N LYS A 17 0.80 21.94 -13.87
CA LYS A 17 1.19 20.61 -13.39
C LYS A 17 0.01 19.89 -12.72
N ARG A 18 -0.86 20.63 -12.02
CA ARG A 18 -2.05 20.04 -11.40
C ARG A 18 -3.03 19.56 -12.46
N GLN A 19 -3.22 20.32 -13.53
CA GLN A 19 -4.09 19.94 -14.64
C GLN A 19 -3.61 18.65 -15.33
N ILE A 20 -2.30 18.46 -15.51
CA ILE A 20 -1.72 17.20 -16.03
C ILE A 20 -2.06 16.03 -15.12
N ILE A 21 -1.85 16.18 -13.80
CA ILE A 21 -2.16 15.13 -12.81
C ILE A 21 -3.65 14.76 -12.86
N LEU A 22 -4.54 15.77 -12.89
CA LEU A 22 -5.98 15.55 -12.98
C LEU A 22 -6.39 14.84 -14.27
N GLN A 23 -5.76 15.19 -15.40
CA GLN A 23 -5.98 14.49 -16.66
C GLN A 23 -5.51 13.03 -16.58
N ASN A 24 -4.36 12.75 -15.97
CA ASN A 24 -3.87 11.39 -15.76
C ASN A 24 -4.85 10.59 -14.88
N ILE A 25 -5.27 11.15 -13.74
CA ILE A 25 -6.29 10.53 -12.86
C ILE A 25 -7.57 10.22 -13.64
N CYS A 26 -8.05 11.17 -14.44
CA CYS A 26 -9.25 10.97 -15.25
C CYS A 26 -9.11 9.84 -16.28
N LEU A 27 -7.97 9.78 -16.98
CA LEU A 27 -7.71 8.74 -17.98
C LEU A 27 -7.65 7.36 -17.31
N GLN A 28 -6.99 7.26 -16.17
CA GLN A 28 -6.91 6.00 -15.42
C GLN A 28 -8.28 5.56 -14.90
N LEU A 29 -9.05 6.46 -14.28
CA LEU A 29 -10.42 6.18 -13.85
C LEU A 29 -11.30 5.71 -15.01
N ALA A 30 -11.20 6.38 -16.16
CA ALA A 30 -11.93 5.98 -17.37
C ALA A 30 -11.51 4.60 -17.89
N SER A 31 -10.21 4.29 -17.84
CA SER A 31 -9.67 2.97 -18.21
C SER A 31 -10.17 1.83 -17.30
N LEU A 32 -10.54 2.18 -16.06
CA LEU A 32 -11.12 1.31 -15.04
C LEU A 32 -12.66 1.30 -15.09
N GLY A 33 -13.28 1.95 -16.08
CA GLY A 33 -14.73 1.98 -16.26
C GLY A 33 -15.48 3.07 -15.47
N HIS A 34 -14.76 3.93 -14.74
CA HIS A 34 -15.35 5.05 -14.01
C HIS A 34 -15.43 6.31 -14.89
N LYS A 35 -16.58 6.97 -14.93
CA LYS A 35 -16.73 8.24 -15.65
C LYS A 35 -16.00 9.35 -14.90
N CYS A 36 -14.94 9.90 -15.48
CA CYS A 36 -14.27 11.03 -14.86
C CYS A 36 -15.00 12.35 -15.11
N GLN A 37 -15.43 13.02 -14.05
CA GLN A 37 -15.99 14.38 -14.08
C GLN A 37 -15.00 15.44 -13.55
N LEU A 38 -13.74 15.06 -13.30
CA LEU A 38 -12.72 15.86 -12.61
C LEU A 38 -11.92 16.80 -13.52
N SER A 39 -12.32 17.00 -14.79
CA SER A 39 -11.60 17.89 -15.71
C SER A 39 -12.53 18.78 -16.54
N THR A 40 -12.14 20.04 -16.71
CA THR A 40 -12.86 21.06 -17.49
C THR A 40 -12.63 20.91 -19.00
N GLU A 41 -11.56 20.26 -19.43
CA GLU A 41 -11.24 20.01 -20.84
C GLU A 41 -11.83 18.67 -21.33
N ARG A 42 -13.14 18.68 -21.60
CA ARG A 42 -13.87 17.53 -22.17
C ARG A 42 -13.36 17.06 -23.54
N GLY A 43 -12.55 17.87 -24.23
CA GLY A 43 -12.13 17.65 -25.61
C GLY A 43 -11.08 16.55 -25.82
N TYR A 44 -10.19 16.31 -24.86
CA TYR A 44 -9.14 15.28 -25.00
C TYR A 44 -9.68 13.87 -24.71
N LEU A 45 -10.53 13.76 -23.68
CA LEU A 45 -11.21 12.51 -23.32
C LEU A 45 -12.20 12.04 -24.39
N SER A 46 -12.86 12.96 -25.13
CA SER A 46 -13.77 12.56 -26.20
C SER A 46 -13.05 11.92 -27.40
N VAL A 47 -11.81 12.33 -27.69
CA VAL A 47 -10.98 11.75 -28.76
C VAL A 47 -10.48 10.35 -28.36
N ALA A 48 -10.17 10.14 -27.08
CA ALA A 48 -9.71 8.86 -26.56
C ALA A 48 -10.84 7.90 -26.12
N ASP A 49 -12.11 8.34 -26.10
CA ASP A 49 -13.24 7.59 -25.53
C ASP A 49 -13.40 6.18 -26.12
N SER A 50 -13.26 6.05 -27.44
CA SER A 50 -13.35 4.73 -28.10
C SER A 50 -12.17 3.81 -27.76
N LEU A 51 -10.96 4.38 -27.60
CA LEU A 51 -9.77 3.63 -27.19
C LEU A 51 -9.88 3.18 -25.73
N LEU A 52 -10.34 4.07 -24.83
CA LEU A 52 -10.53 3.78 -23.41
C LEU A 52 -11.61 2.73 -23.18
N LYS A 53 -12.72 2.78 -23.93
CA LYS A 53 -13.78 1.75 -23.89
C LYS A 53 -13.28 0.40 -24.37
N ASN A 54 -12.52 0.36 -25.46
CA ASN A 54 -11.91 -0.88 -25.94
C ASN A 54 -10.91 -1.44 -24.93
N TYR A 55 -10.05 -0.59 -24.37
CA TYR A 55 -9.10 -0.96 -23.33
C TYR A 55 -9.81 -1.49 -22.08
N SER A 56 -10.87 -0.84 -21.61
CA SER A 56 -11.68 -1.29 -20.49
C SER A 56 -12.31 -2.66 -20.77
N ALA A 57 -12.86 -2.89 -21.97
CA ALA A 57 -13.41 -4.19 -22.36
C ALA A 57 -12.34 -5.30 -22.41
N GLN A 58 -11.15 -5.00 -22.94
CA GLN A 58 -10.01 -5.92 -22.92
C GLN A 58 -9.53 -6.23 -21.50
N ARG A 59 -9.52 -5.22 -20.63
CA ARG A 59 -9.15 -5.39 -19.22
C ARG A 59 -10.12 -6.30 -18.47
N GLN A 60 -11.42 -6.22 -18.77
CA GLN A 60 -12.40 -7.16 -18.24
C GLN A 60 -12.15 -8.61 -18.69
N LEU A 61 -11.68 -8.82 -19.93
CA LEU A 61 -11.26 -10.16 -20.39
C LEU A 61 -10.00 -10.65 -19.67
N LEU A 62 -9.13 -9.72 -19.27
CA LEU A 62 -7.91 -9.96 -18.50
C LEU A 62 -8.13 -9.77 -16.99
N ALA A 63 -9.36 -9.88 -16.49
CA ALA A 63 -9.67 -9.62 -15.07
C ALA A 63 -8.90 -10.52 -14.09
N GLU A 64 -8.42 -11.69 -14.54
CA GLU A 64 -7.58 -12.58 -13.73
C GLU A 64 -6.08 -12.29 -13.84
N TYR A 65 -5.66 -11.45 -14.79
CA TYR A 65 -4.27 -11.07 -14.99
C TYR A 65 -3.79 -10.17 -13.86
N ARG A 66 -2.65 -10.53 -13.26
CA ARG A 66 -1.99 -9.79 -12.20
C ARG A 66 -0.66 -9.26 -12.71
N SER A 67 -0.21 -8.16 -12.13
CA SER A 67 1.19 -7.74 -12.29
C SER A 67 2.12 -8.88 -11.82
N PRO A 68 3.36 -9.00 -12.37
CA PRO A 68 4.30 -10.02 -11.93
C PRO A 68 4.55 -10.02 -10.42
N ALA A 69 4.64 -8.83 -9.81
CA ALA A 69 4.77 -8.67 -8.36
C ALA A 69 3.57 -9.24 -7.60
N ASP A 70 2.34 -8.87 -8.02
CA ASP A 70 1.12 -9.38 -7.38
C ASP A 70 0.95 -10.89 -7.59
N GLN A 71 1.41 -11.43 -8.73
CA GLN A 71 1.39 -12.86 -9.01
C GLN A 71 2.33 -13.63 -8.09
N ARG A 72 3.54 -13.13 -7.82
CA ARG A 72 4.47 -13.73 -6.85
C ARG A 72 3.85 -13.80 -5.45
N ILE A 73 3.21 -12.72 -5.01
CA ILE A 73 2.52 -12.66 -3.72
C ILE A 73 1.32 -13.62 -3.68
N GLN A 74 0.51 -13.65 -4.74
CA GLN A 74 -0.65 -14.54 -4.84
C GLN A 74 -0.24 -16.02 -4.82
N ASN A 75 0.82 -16.38 -5.55
CA ASN A 75 1.36 -17.73 -5.55
C ASN A 75 1.82 -18.14 -4.15
N PHE A 76 2.57 -17.28 -3.48
CA PHE A 76 2.97 -17.50 -2.09
C PHE A 76 1.76 -17.76 -1.18
N LEU A 77 0.73 -16.90 -1.22
CA LEU A 77 -0.47 -17.08 -0.39
C LEU A 77 -1.18 -18.40 -0.67
N ASN A 78 -1.34 -18.75 -1.95
CA ASN A 78 -1.97 -20.01 -2.37
C ASN A 78 -1.19 -21.23 -1.86
N ASP A 79 0.12 -21.25 -2.07
CA ASP A 79 0.99 -22.35 -1.64
C ASP A 79 1.07 -22.44 -0.10
N TYR A 80 1.12 -21.29 0.57
CA TYR A 80 1.13 -21.17 2.02
C TYR A 80 -0.14 -21.71 2.66
N PHE A 81 -1.31 -21.40 2.10
CA PHE A 81 -2.58 -21.93 2.59
C PHE A 81 -2.71 -23.43 2.33
N LYS A 82 -2.41 -23.86 1.09
CA LYS A 82 -2.47 -25.27 0.70
C LYS A 82 -1.61 -26.18 1.59
N ARG A 83 -0.35 -25.79 1.84
CA ARG A 83 0.57 -26.62 2.65
C ARG A 83 0.20 -26.68 4.13
N ASN A 84 -0.54 -25.68 4.62
CA ASN A 84 -0.98 -25.58 6.00
C ASN A 84 -2.43 -26.09 6.19
N GLY A 85 -3.02 -26.73 5.17
CA GLY A 85 -4.34 -27.35 5.28
C GLY A 85 -5.53 -26.38 5.24
N VAL A 86 -5.32 -25.14 4.79
CA VAL A 86 -6.38 -24.15 4.66
C VAL A 86 -7.04 -24.29 3.29
N GLU A 87 -8.35 -24.59 3.27
CA GLU A 87 -9.13 -24.75 2.02
C GLU A 87 -9.57 -23.41 1.40
N GLN A 88 -9.48 -22.32 2.15
CA GLN A 88 -9.92 -21.00 1.69
C GLN A 88 -9.03 -20.49 0.55
N THR A 89 -9.67 -19.96 -0.48
CA THR A 89 -8.99 -19.26 -1.57
C THR A 89 -9.22 -17.77 -1.43
N VAL A 90 -8.14 -17.03 -1.21
CA VAL A 90 -8.19 -15.57 -1.07
C VAL A 90 -7.42 -14.93 -2.22
N LYS A 91 -8.04 -13.99 -2.94
CA LYS A 91 -7.46 -13.30 -4.09
C LYS A 91 -7.12 -11.86 -3.72
N LEU A 92 -5.90 -11.42 -3.99
CA LEU A 92 -5.53 -10.00 -3.92
C LEU A 92 -6.45 -9.15 -4.81
N PRO A 93 -6.59 -7.83 -4.54
CA PRO A 93 -7.45 -6.96 -5.33
C PRO A 93 -6.99 -6.95 -6.80
N GLY A 94 -7.85 -7.41 -7.71
CA GLY A 94 -7.53 -7.53 -9.13
C GLY A 94 -7.54 -6.18 -9.84
N GLU A 95 -8.57 -5.36 -9.59
CA GLU A 95 -8.70 -4.02 -10.14
C GLU A 95 -8.36 -2.97 -9.08
N THR A 96 -7.26 -2.25 -9.29
CA THR A 96 -6.83 -1.15 -8.42
C THR A 96 -6.49 0.07 -9.26
N PHE A 97 -6.62 1.26 -8.66
CA PHE A 97 -6.00 2.47 -9.17
C PHE A 97 -4.50 2.38 -8.88
N SER A 98 -3.69 2.16 -9.92
CA SER A 98 -2.24 2.04 -9.75
C SER A 98 -1.60 3.43 -9.74
N LEU A 99 -0.92 3.76 -8.66
CA LEU A 99 -0.13 4.98 -8.54
C LEU A 99 1.17 4.83 -9.30
N ASN A 100 1.10 4.92 -10.63
CA ASN A 100 2.22 4.70 -11.53
C ASN A 100 3.14 5.92 -11.72
N GLU A 101 2.71 7.11 -11.28
CA GLU A 101 3.50 8.34 -11.36
C GLU A 101 3.53 9.06 -10.01
N PRO A 102 4.64 9.74 -9.69
CA PRO A 102 4.73 10.51 -8.46
C PRO A 102 3.69 11.62 -8.36
N GLY A 103 3.09 11.78 -7.18
CA GLY A 103 2.17 12.88 -6.87
C GLY A 103 0.69 12.61 -7.19
N LEU A 104 0.36 11.51 -7.88
CA LEU A 104 -1.04 11.10 -8.08
C LEU A 104 -1.73 10.87 -6.73
N ALA A 105 -1.05 10.19 -5.80
CA ALA A 105 -1.59 9.85 -4.49
C ALA A 105 -2.00 11.09 -3.69
N ARG A 106 -1.17 12.14 -3.74
CA ARG A 106 -1.44 13.40 -3.05
C ARG A 106 -2.68 14.11 -3.58
N GLU A 107 -2.85 14.15 -4.90
CA GLU A 107 -4.03 14.79 -5.49
C GLU A 107 -5.30 13.95 -5.25
N LEU A 108 -5.19 12.61 -5.23
CA LEU A 108 -6.30 11.72 -4.86
C LEU A 108 -6.76 11.86 -3.40
N SER A 109 -5.89 12.38 -2.52
CA SER A 109 -6.12 12.45 -1.06
C SER A 109 -7.07 13.56 -0.60
N LEU A 110 -7.54 14.41 -1.51
CA LEU A 110 -8.42 15.55 -1.22
C LEU A 110 -9.49 15.68 -2.33
N PRO A 111 -10.68 16.22 -2.01
CA PRO A 111 -11.70 16.54 -3.00
C PRO A 111 -11.18 17.42 -4.13
N TYR A 112 -11.77 17.23 -5.31
CA TYR A 112 -11.38 17.96 -6.52
C TYR A 112 -11.52 19.48 -6.38
N GLU A 113 -12.66 19.96 -5.88
CA GLU A 113 -12.96 21.40 -5.69
C GLU A 113 -12.68 21.87 -4.25
N GLY A 114 -12.44 20.94 -3.32
CA GLY A 114 -12.31 21.19 -1.88
C GLY A 114 -10.87 21.23 -1.36
N ASN A 115 -10.70 21.96 -0.25
CA ASN A 115 -9.43 21.98 0.50
C ASN A 115 -9.49 21.16 1.79
N ALA A 116 -10.61 20.49 2.07
CA ALA A 116 -10.79 19.70 3.28
C ALA A 116 -11.54 18.41 2.95
N TYR A 117 -11.14 17.31 3.58
CA TYR A 117 -11.78 16.01 3.51
C TYR A 117 -11.95 15.48 4.93
N LYS A 118 -13.07 14.79 5.19
CA LYS A 118 -13.34 14.18 6.48
C LYS A 118 -14.01 12.83 6.31
N SER A 119 -13.48 11.84 7.04
CA SER A 119 -14.05 10.52 7.23
C SER A 119 -13.92 10.11 8.71
N ASP A 120 -14.43 8.94 9.07
CA ASP A 120 -14.25 8.36 10.41
C ASP A 120 -12.77 8.02 10.73
N LEU A 121 -11.92 7.93 9.71
CA LEU A 121 -10.54 7.45 9.84
C LEU A 121 -9.49 8.54 9.63
N VAL A 122 -9.80 9.59 8.87
CA VAL A 122 -8.85 10.66 8.58
C VAL A 122 -9.55 11.97 8.26
N GLU A 123 -8.97 13.06 8.77
CA GLU A 123 -9.26 14.42 8.34
C GLU A 123 -8.06 14.96 7.55
N SER A 124 -8.28 15.40 6.31
CA SER A 124 -7.22 15.88 5.41
C SER A 124 -7.45 17.33 5.02
N TYR A 125 -6.39 18.12 4.91
CA TYR A 125 -6.46 19.54 4.58
C TYR A 125 -5.36 19.95 3.59
N ARG A 126 -5.73 20.71 2.56
CA ARG A 126 -4.78 21.42 1.70
C ARG A 126 -4.34 22.71 2.40
N LEU A 127 -3.04 22.86 2.60
CA LEU A 127 -2.44 24.02 3.26
C LEU A 127 -1.48 24.76 2.32
N LEU A 128 -1.11 25.98 2.68
CA LEU A 128 -0.09 26.75 1.94
C LEU A 128 1.27 26.04 1.89
N GLN A 129 1.59 25.25 2.92
CA GLN A 129 2.87 24.54 3.08
C GLN A 129 2.87 23.14 2.45
N GLY A 130 1.72 22.64 1.97
CA GLY A 130 1.56 21.26 1.51
C GLY A 130 0.23 20.65 1.94
N VAL A 131 0.25 19.42 2.42
CA VAL A 131 -0.94 18.68 2.86
C VAL A 131 -0.81 18.28 4.33
N LEU A 132 -1.93 18.33 5.06
CA LEU A 132 -2.05 17.85 6.44
C LEU A 132 -3.04 16.69 6.48
N HIS A 133 -2.67 15.61 7.16
CA HIS A 133 -3.54 14.46 7.41
C HIS A 133 -3.53 14.13 8.90
N ASN A 134 -4.71 14.17 9.52
CA ASN A 134 -4.93 13.80 10.91
C ASN A 134 -5.71 12.47 10.94
N PRO A 135 -5.04 11.31 11.09
CA PRO A 135 -5.71 10.03 11.21
C PRO A 135 -6.43 9.92 12.57
N LYS A 136 -7.40 9.01 12.67
CA LYS A 136 -8.21 8.77 13.87
C LYS A 136 -7.35 8.51 15.11
N ASN A 137 -6.31 7.68 14.95
CA ASN A 137 -5.34 7.42 16.00
C ASN A 137 -4.10 8.29 15.76
N ASP A 138 -3.73 9.10 16.76
CA ASP A 138 -2.68 10.12 16.65
C ASP A 138 -1.25 9.58 16.87
N ARG A 139 -1.13 8.34 17.34
CA ARG A 139 0.15 7.72 17.70
C ARG A 139 0.15 6.21 17.50
N ARG A 140 1.36 5.68 17.41
CA ARG A 140 1.62 4.24 17.32
C ARG A 140 1.65 3.57 18.68
N THR A 141 1.06 2.40 18.80
CA THR A 141 1.20 1.49 19.95
C THR A 141 2.25 0.42 19.64
N THR A 142 2.99 -0.03 20.65
CA THR A 142 3.99 -1.10 20.49
C THR A 142 3.64 -2.37 21.27
N SER A 143 2.94 -2.23 22.40
CA SER A 143 2.57 -3.37 23.24
C SER A 143 1.49 -4.21 22.56
N GLY A 144 1.77 -5.49 22.33
CA GLY A 144 0.79 -6.45 21.83
C GLY A 144 0.32 -6.25 20.39
N VAL A 145 0.98 -5.39 19.60
CA VAL A 145 0.55 -5.01 18.23
C VAL A 145 1.10 -5.95 17.16
N PHE A 146 2.24 -6.60 17.40
CA PHE A 146 2.92 -7.38 16.37
C PHE A 146 2.56 -8.87 16.49
N HIS A 147 1.71 -9.31 15.56
CA HIS A 147 1.27 -10.68 15.43
C HIS A 147 1.98 -11.37 14.25
N ILE A 148 2.19 -12.67 14.40
CA ILE A 148 2.92 -13.46 13.44
C ILE A 148 2.17 -14.77 13.21
N VAL A 149 1.95 -15.11 11.94
CA VAL A 149 1.24 -16.32 11.53
C VAL A 149 2.14 -17.55 11.69
N GLU A 150 1.55 -18.62 12.20
CA GLU A 150 2.13 -19.97 12.27
C GLU A 150 2.30 -20.59 10.88
N GLY A 151 3.09 -21.66 10.72
CA GLY A 151 3.22 -22.37 9.42
C GLY A 151 4.25 -21.76 8.45
N GLY A 152 5.08 -20.84 8.94
CA GLY A 152 6.19 -20.22 8.23
C GLY A 152 7.49 -20.28 9.03
N LEU A 153 8.26 -19.19 9.04
CA LEU A 153 9.45 -19.07 9.88
C LEU A 153 9.12 -19.06 11.39
N PRO A 154 10.04 -19.54 12.26
CA PRO A 154 9.83 -19.55 13.70
C PRO A 154 9.36 -18.21 14.27
N ILE A 155 8.43 -18.27 15.22
CA ILE A 155 7.82 -17.10 15.83
C ILE A 155 8.65 -16.68 17.05
N PRO A 156 9.17 -15.44 17.10
CA PRO A 156 9.87 -14.95 18.29
C PRO A 156 8.97 -14.98 19.53
N ALA A 157 9.58 -15.27 20.69
CA ALA A 157 8.86 -15.48 21.94
C ALA A 157 8.07 -14.24 22.43
N ASP A 158 8.45 -13.05 21.97
CA ASP A 158 7.83 -11.77 22.33
C ASP A 158 6.69 -11.34 21.39
N LYS A 159 6.39 -12.12 20.35
CA LYS A 159 5.32 -11.84 19.37
C LYS A 159 4.10 -12.72 19.62
N LYS A 160 2.90 -12.27 19.24
CA LYS A 160 1.70 -13.10 19.35
C LYS A 160 1.62 -14.09 18.19
N ALA A 161 1.44 -15.37 18.48
CA ALA A 161 1.29 -16.42 17.47
C ALA A 161 -0.16 -16.50 16.97
N VAL A 162 -0.36 -16.49 15.65
CA VAL A 162 -1.70 -16.53 15.03
C VAL A 162 -1.85 -17.83 14.24
N PRO A 163 -2.89 -18.64 14.50
CA PRO A 163 -3.20 -19.81 13.70
C PRO A 163 -3.42 -19.46 12.23
N VAL A 164 -3.10 -20.39 11.33
CA VAL A 164 -3.16 -20.14 9.88
C VAL A 164 -4.60 -19.85 9.42
N ASP A 165 -5.58 -20.61 9.91
CA ASP A 165 -7.00 -20.42 9.59
C ASP A 165 -7.50 -19.02 10.00
N VAL A 166 -7.05 -18.53 11.15
CA VAL A 166 -7.39 -17.20 11.67
C VAL A 166 -6.80 -16.12 10.76
N TYR A 167 -5.58 -16.30 10.27
CA TYR A 167 -4.98 -15.38 9.31
C TYR A 167 -5.71 -15.40 7.96
N ALA A 168 -6.14 -16.57 7.47
CA ALA A 168 -6.93 -16.67 6.26
C ALA A 168 -8.26 -15.90 6.37
N ASN A 169 -8.97 -16.06 7.50
CA ASN A 169 -10.18 -15.29 7.81
C ASN A 169 -9.91 -13.78 7.88
N LEU A 170 -8.82 -13.37 8.56
CA LEU A 170 -8.42 -11.97 8.62
C LEU A 170 -8.12 -11.39 7.23
N LEU A 171 -7.40 -12.13 6.39
CA LEU A 171 -7.06 -11.70 5.03
C LEU A 171 -8.30 -11.61 4.14
N GLN A 172 -9.22 -12.56 4.26
CA GLN A 172 -10.49 -12.53 3.54
C GLN A 172 -11.27 -11.25 3.86
N VAL A 173 -11.45 -10.93 5.15
CA VAL A 173 -12.15 -9.70 5.55
C VAL A 173 -11.33 -8.45 5.21
N ALA A 174 -10.00 -8.50 5.27
CA ALA A 174 -9.14 -7.37 4.90
C ALA A 174 -9.36 -6.94 3.45
N LEU A 175 -9.64 -7.90 2.58
CA LEU A 175 -9.82 -7.72 1.14
C LEU A 175 -11.28 -7.43 0.73
N ASP A 176 -12.21 -7.44 1.70
CA ASP A 176 -13.61 -7.04 1.56
C ASP A 176 -13.95 -5.87 2.50
N PRO A 177 -13.36 -4.68 2.29
CA PRO A 177 -13.60 -3.50 3.11
C PRO A 177 -15.01 -2.92 2.86
N PRO A 178 -15.59 -2.23 3.85
CA PRO A 178 -16.86 -1.54 3.67
C PRO A 178 -16.74 -0.44 2.59
N THR A 179 -17.81 -0.19 1.86
CA THR A 179 -17.84 0.74 0.71
C THR A 179 -17.35 2.14 1.08
N GLU A 180 -17.69 2.63 2.27
CA GLU A 180 -17.27 3.95 2.75
C GLU A 180 -15.75 4.08 2.86
N LEU A 181 -15.05 2.97 3.12
CA LEU A 181 -13.59 2.93 3.20
C LEU A 181 -12.93 2.91 1.81
N LEU A 182 -13.62 2.39 0.79
CA LEU A 182 -13.16 2.34 -0.59
C LEU A 182 -13.29 3.69 -1.32
N SER A 183 -14.12 4.59 -0.80
CA SER A 183 -14.44 5.85 -1.47
C SER A 183 -13.23 6.78 -1.59
N LEU A 184 -12.87 7.16 -2.82
CA LEU A 184 -11.76 8.06 -3.11
C LEU A 184 -12.08 9.50 -2.67
N PRO A 185 -11.20 10.17 -1.90
CA PRO A 185 -11.41 11.55 -1.48
C PRO A 185 -11.62 12.52 -2.64
N ILE A 186 -10.88 12.38 -3.75
CA ILE A 186 -11.04 13.26 -4.93
C ILE A 186 -12.44 13.24 -5.54
N ALA A 187 -13.15 12.12 -5.39
CA ALA A 187 -14.46 11.89 -5.96
C ALA A 187 -15.60 12.02 -4.92
N SER A 188 -15.29 12.37 -3.67
CA SER A 188 -16.26 12.34 -2.57
C SER A 188 -17.40 13.35 -2.69
N GLU A 189 -17.19 14.42 -3.47
CA GLU A 189 -18.19 15.48 -3.70
C GLU A 189 -18.95 15.30 -5.03
N LEU A 190 -18.64 14.26 -5.80
CA LEU A 190 -19.36 13.94 -7.03
C LEU A 190 -20.73 13.32 -6.71
N GLU A 191 -21.69 13.48 -7.63
CA GLU A 191 -23.01 12.82 -7.52
C GLU A 191 -22.88 11.29 -7.40
N LYS A 192 -21.83 10.73 -8.01
CA LYS A 192 -21.46 9.32 -7.90
C LYS A 192 -20.02 9.21 -7.43
N PRO A 193 -19.79 8.88 -6.14
CA PRO A 193 -18.46 8.56 -5.63
C PRO A 193 -17.81 7.43 -6.41
N VAL A 194 -16.48 7.36 -6.31
CA VAL A 194 -15.69 6.29 -6.89
C VAL A 194 -15.10 5.46 -5.76
N ASP A 195 -15.58 4.23 -5.63
CA ASP A 195 -15.18 3.30 -4.59
C ASP A 195 -14.25 2.26 -5.19
N MET A 196 -12.98 2.28 -4.81
CA MET A 196 -12.01 1.33 -5.33
C MET A 196 -10.76 1.19 -4.45
N TRP A 197 -10.01 0.12 -4.71
CA TRP A 197 -8.67 -0.06 -4.17
C TRP A 197 -7.66 0.82 -4.88
N VAL A 198 -6.64 1.28 -4.15
CA VAL A 198 -5.47 1.98 -4.68
C VAL A 198 -4.23 1.14 -4.37
N SER A 199 -3.29 1.07 -5.30
CA SER A 199 -2.04 0.33 -5.11
C SER A 199 -0.80 1.09 -5.53
N LEU A 200 0.32 0.79 -4.88
CA LEU A 200 1.63 1.39 -5.12
C LEU A 200 2.72 0.31 -5.18
N LEU A 201 3.61 0.41 -6.16
CA LEU A 201 4.85 -0.36 -6.20
C LEU A 201 5.96 0.49 -5.59
N LEU A 202 6.73 -0.08 -4.67
CA LEU A 202 7.91 0.53 -4.07
C LEU A 202 9.14 -0.35 -4.34
N ARG A 203 10.31 0.27 -4.43
CA ARG A 203 11.61 -0.40 -4.57
C ARG A 203 12.59 -0.02 -3.45
N PRO A 204 12.24 -0.25 -2.16
CA PRO A 204 13.11 0.15 -1.06
C PRO A 204 14.46 -0.57 -1.11
N ILE A 205 15.53 0.20 -0.92
CA ILE A 205 16.91 -0.28 -0.91
C ILE A 205 17.13 -1.22 0.27
N VAL A 206 17.81 -2.34 0.03
CA VAL A 206 18.19 -3.34 1.02
C VAL A 206 19.72 -3.46 1.12
N ARG A 207 20.39 -3.51 -0.03
CA ARG A 207 21.85 -3.45 -0.11
C ARG A 207 22.27 -2.13 -0.76
N PRO A 208 22.99 -1.25 -0.07
CA PRO A 208 23.53 -0.04 -0.71
C PRO A 208 24.59 -0.40 -1.74
N GLU A 209 24.81 0.48 -2.72
CA GLU A 209 25.94 0.38 -3.64
C GLU A 209 27.28 0.52 -2.90
N ILE A 210 28.27 -0.26 -3.34
CA ILE A 210 29.69 -0.02 -3.07
C ILE A 210 30.36 0.20 -4.42
N GLU A 211 30.73 1.44 -4.70
CA GLU A 211 31.27 1.87 -6.00
C GLU A 211 32.40 0.94 -6.49
N GLY A 212 32.25 0.40 -7.70
CA GLY A 212 33.21 -0.51 -8.32
C GLY A 212 33.27 -1.94 -7.73
N VAL A 213 32.44 -2.26 -6.73
CA VAL A 213 32.48 -3.55 -6.02
C VAL A 213 31.14 -4.29 -6.10
N LEU A 214 30.03 -3.66 -5.70
CA LEU A 214 28.70 -4.28 -5.67
C LEU A 214 27.61 -3.26 -6.03
N PRO A 215 26.65 -3.60 -6.90
CA PRO A 215 25.54 -2.70 -7.21
C PRO A 215 24.55 -2.61 -6.04
N GLU A 216 23.74 -1.55 -6.02
CA GLU A 216 22.59 -1.45 -5.15
C GLU A 216 21.59 -2.59 -5.42
N LYS A 217 20.91 -3.09 -4.38
CA LYS A 217 19.77 -4.00 -4.53
C LYS A 217 18.58 -3.54 -3.69
N SER A 218 17.40 -3.67 -4.27
CA SER A 218 16.11 -3.33 -3.69
C SER A 218 15.23 -4.56 -3.48
N LEU A 219 14.38 -4.47 -2.47
CA LEU A 219 13.16 -5.29 -2.34
C LEU A 219 12.09 -4.67 -3.24
N GLU A 220 11.15 -5.46 -3.77
CA GLU A 220 9.89 -4.90 -4.30
C GLU A 220 8.78 -5.01 -3.25
N VAL A 221 7.97 -3.95 -3.08
CA VAL A 221 6.83 -3.98 -2.16
C VAL A 221 5.58 -3.50 -2.86
N ARG A 222 4.50 -4.28 -2.78
CA ARG A 222 3.16 -3.92 -3.22
C ARG A 222 2.34 -3.48 -2.02
N MET A 223 1.95 -2.22 -2.00
CA MET A 223 1.08 -1.67 -0.97
C MET A 223 -0.33 -1.47 -1.52
N PHE A 224 -1.31 -2.03 -0.83
CA PHE A 224 -2.74 -1.91 -1.14
C PHE A 224 -3.46 -1.18 -0.02
N ALA A 225 -4.28 -0.22 -0.40
CA ALA A 225 -5.18 0.42 0.53
C ALA A 225 -6.53 0.70 -0.13
N PRO A 226 -7.63 0.67 0.64
CA PRO A 226 -8.88 1.24 0.20
C PRO A 226 -8.72 2.72 -0.15
N GLY A 227 -9.51 3.22 -1.10
CA GLY A 227 -9.39 4.59 -1.63
C GLY A 227 -9.42 5.69 -0.57
N GLY A 228 -10.20 5.54 0.51
CA GLY A 228 -10.26 6.50 1.61
C GLY A 228 -8.94 6.65 2.38
N LEU A 229 -7.98 5.74 2.19
CA LEU A 229 -6.67 5.72 2.85
C LEU A 229 -5.52 6.02 1.87
N VAL A 230 -5.79 6.62 0.71
CA VAL A 230 -4.76 6.94 -0.30
C VAL A 230 -3.66 7.87 0.22
N SER A 231 -3.93 8.67 1.27
CA SER A 231 -2.91 9.48 1.93
C SER A 231 -1.78 8.65 2.54
N ASN A 232 -2.05 7.41 2.95
CA ASN A 232 -1.00 6.49 3.42
C ASN A 232 -0.03 6.11 2.29
N LEU A 233 -0.52 6.06 1.04
CA LEU A 233 0.30 5.75 -0.13
C LEU A 233 1.14 6.97 -0.52
N ASP A 234 0.58 8.20 -0.49
CA ASP A 234 1.36 9.46 -0.64
C ASP A 234 2.50 9.53 0.38
N PHE A 235 2.21 9.16 1.63
CA PHE A 235 3.20 9.17 2.70
C PHE A 235 4.38 8.22 2.43
N VAL A 236 4.13 6.98 2.04
CA VAL A 236 5.22 6.03 1.76
C VAL A 236 5.92 6.31 0.44
N GLU A 237 5.21 6.79 -0.58
CA GLU A 237 5.78 7.22 -1.86
C GLU A 237 6.79 8.36 -1.64
N THR A 238 6.44 9.33 -0.80
CA THR A 238 7.33 10.45 -0.45
C THR A 238 8.61 9.99 0.25
N ILE A 239 8.56 8.89 1.01
CA ILE A 239 9.72 8.40 1.77
C ILE A 239 10.58 7.44 0.93
N PHE A 240 9.95 6.57 0.15
CA PHE A 240 10.60 5.41 -0.49
C PHE A 240 10.58 5.46 -2.03
N GLY A 241 10.01 6.51 -2.62
CA GLY A 241 9.88 6.68 -4.06
C GLY A 241 8.68 5.96 -4.65
N ASN A 242 8.46 6.17 -5.96
CA ASN A 242 7.42 5.48 -6.74
C ASN A 242 8.12 4.49 -7.69
N GLY A 243 7.74 3.21 -7.62
CA GLY A 243 8.31 2.13 -8.44
C GLY A 243 7.69 1.99 -9.83
N GLY A 244 6.82 2.91 -10.25
CA GLY A 244 6.17 2.91 -11.55
C GLY A 244 4.96 1.98 -11.63
N ASP A 245 4.49 1.77 -12.87
CA ASP A 245 3.39 0.85 -13.18
C ASP A 245 3.89 -0.61 -13.08
N PRO A 246 3.36 -1.43 -12.15
CA PRO A 246 3.80 -2.81 -11.97
C PRO A 246 3.43 -3.74 -13.13
N PHE A 247 2.56 -3.32 -14.06
CA PHE A 247 2.20 -4.10 -15.23
C PHE A 247 3.20 -3.96 -16.38
N LEU A 248 4.09 -2.96 -16.34
CA LEU A 248 5.13 -2.77 -17.34
C LEU A 248 6.33 -3.67 -17.03
N SER A 249 6.88 -4.32 -18.06
CA SER A 249 8.04 -5.21 -17.91
C SER A 249 9.28 -4.48 -17.38
N GLU A 250 9.45 -3.20 -17.69
CA GLU A 250 10.55 -2.37 -17.16
C GLU A 250 10.52 -2.24 -15.63
N ASN A 251 9.36 -2.45 -15.00
CA ASN A 251 9.18 -2.38 -13.55
C ASN A 251 9.07 -3.77 -12.90
N ASP A 252 9.17 -4.87 -13.67
CA ASP A 252 9.20 -6.22 -13.10
C ASP A 252 10.59 -6.52 -12.52
N ALA A 253 10.68 -6.57 -11.19
CA ALA A 253 11.93 -6.83 -10.47
C ALA A 253 12.61 -8.15 -10.88
N ALA A 254 11.85 -9.14 -11.33
CA ALA A 254 12.40 -10.43 -11.75
C ALA A 254 13.21 -10.36 -13.06
N LEU A 255 13.01 -9.32 -13.87
CA LEU A 255 13.77 -9.09 -15.10
C LEU A 255 15.09 -8.33 -14.85
N ASP A 256 15.20 -7.66 -13.68
CA ASP A 256 16.41 -6.97 -13.24
C ASP A 256 17.02 -7.66 -12.01
N ILE A 257 17.63 -8.83 -12.27
CA ILE A 257 18.26 -9.66 -11.24
C ILE A 257 19.47 -8.97 -10.59
N ASP A 258 20.06 -7.95 -11.22
CA ASP A 258 21.23 -7.25 -10.72
C ASP A 258 20.86 -6.28 -9.61
N HIS A 259 19.66 -5.69 -9.66
CA HIS A 259 19.18 -4.70 -8.68
C HIS A 259 18.01 -5.18 -7.81
N TRP A 260 17.59 -6.44 -7.93
CA TRP A 260 16.59 -7.06 -7.04
C TRP A 260 17.23 -8.03 -6.03
N THR A 261 16.69 -8.10 -4.82
CA THR A 261 17.11 -9.06 -3.79
C THR A 261 16.51 -10.46 -3.99
N GLY A 262 15.54 -10.64 -4.89
CA GLY A 262 14.78 -11.87 -5.05
C GLY A 262 13.60 -12.00 -4.07
N HIS A 263 13.27 -10.93 -3.34
CA HIS A 263 12.21 -10.93 -2.34
C HIS A 263 11.05 -10.01 -2.73
N SER A 264 9.85 -10.34 -2.28
CA SER A 264 8.63 -9.56 -2.54
C SER A 264 7.88 -9.28 -1.24
N GLY A 265 7.45 -8.03 -1.07
CA GLY A 265 6.69 -7.56 0.06
C GLY A 265 5.25 -7.20 -0.30
N CYS A 266 4.33 -7.41 0.62
CA CYS A 266 2.94 -6.98 0.49
C CYS A 266 2.46 -6.31 1.79
N ILE A 267 1.78 -5.16 1.66
CA ILE A 267 1.18 -4.44 2.78
C ILE A 267 -0.28 -4.14 2.42
N ILE A 268 -1.22 -4.53 3.28
CA ILE A 268 -2.66 -4.28 3.11
C ILE A 268 -3.15 -3.47 4.30
N LEU A 269 -3.72 -2.28 4.05
CA LEU A 269 -4.37 -1.47 5.08
C LEU A 269 -5.83 -1.89 5.26
N ALA A 270 -6.19 -2.29 6.48
CA ALA A 270 -7.52 -2.81 6.80
C ALA A 270 -7.96 -2.43 8.23
N PRO A 271 -8.16 -1.13 8.53
CA PRO A 271 -8.52 -0.67 9.88
C PRO A 271 -9.86 -1.21 10.40
N HIS A 272 -10.75 -1.67 9.51
CA HIS A 272 -12.04 -2.25 9.86
C HIS A 272 -11.92 -3.58 10.62
N LEU A 273 -10.77 -4.26 10.57
CA LEU A 273 -10.55 -5.55 11.25
C LEU A 273 -10.60 -5.46 12.78
N THR A 274 -10.40 -4.28 13.35
CA THR A 274 -10.51 -4.03 14.80
C THR A 274 -11.91 -4.30 15.37
N ARG A 275 -12.93 -4.46 14.51
CA ARG A 275 -14.31 -4.74 14.89
C ARG A 275 -14.66 -6.23 14.92
N LEU A 276 -13.75 -7.11 14.51
CA LEU A 276 -14.00 -8.54 14.42
C LEU A 276 -13.87 -9.20 15.79
N THR A 277 -14.75 -10.16 16.10
CA THR A 277 -14.63 -10.97 17.32
C THR A 277 -13.63 -12.10 17.13
N LYS A 278 -12.96 -12.48 18.22
CA LYS A 278 -12.06 -13.64 18.26
C LYS A 278 -12.77 -14.92 17.80
N LYS A 279 -14.03 -15.09 18.23
CA LYS A 279 -14.88 -16.22 17.86
C LYS A 279 -15.20 -16.24 16.37
N ALA A 280 -15.59 -15.10 15.77
CA ALA A 280 -15.89 -15.02 14.34
C ALA A 280 -14.66 -15.33 13.46
N LEU A 281 -13.46 -15.06 13.98
CA LEU A 281 -12.20 -15.40 13.31
C LEU A 281 -11.77 -16.86 13.49
N GLY A 282 -12.50 -17.66 14.27
CA GLY A 282 -12.18 -19.07 14.51
C GLY A 282 -11.15 -19.33 15.60
N LEU A 283 -10.89 -18.37 16.50
CA LEU A 283 -10.05 -18.65 17.68
C LEU A 283 -10.75 -19.62 18.64
N PRO A 284 -10.01 -20.45 19.38
CA PRO A 284 -10.60 -21.40 20.32
C PRO A 284 -11.19 -20.72 21.56
N HIS A 285 -12.14 -21.39 22.20
CA HIS A 285 -12.56 -21.01 23.55
C HIS A 285 -11.39 -21.19 24.53
N TYR A 286 -11.35 -20.41 25.61
CA TYR A 286 -10.25 -20.39 26.57
C TYR A 286 -9.92 -21.79 27.12
N ASP A 287 -10.93 -22.61 27.39
CA ASP A 287 -10.75 -23.96 27.94
C ASP A 287 -10.07 -24.93 26.95
N GLU A 288 -10.22 -24.70 25.65
CA GLU A 288 -9.62 -25.48 24.56
C GLU A 288 -8.26 -24.90 24.11
N ALA A 289 -7.96 -23.66 24.55
CA ALA A 289 -6.75 -22.96 24.16
C ALA A 289 -5.49 -23.50 24.87
N THR A 290 -4.39 -23.57 24.12
CA THR A 290 -3.07 -23.87 24.66
C THR A 290 -2.58 -22.78 25.61
N ALA A 291 -1.58 -23.10 26.45
CA ALA A 291 -0.96 -22.11 27.33
C ALA A 291 -0.41 -20.89 26.57
N ARG A 292 0.11 -21.10 25.34
CA ARG A 292 0.60 -20.00 24.49
C ARG A 292 -0.54 -19.14 23.98
N GLN A 293 -1.62 -19.74 23.48
CA GLN A 293 -2.79 -19.00 23.00
C GLN A 293 -3.41 -18.14 24.12
N ARG A 294 -3.53 -18.69 25.33
CA ARG A 294 -3.99 -17.93 26.50
C ARG A 294 -3.08 -16.75 26.83
N LYS A 295 -1.76 -16.96 26.83
CA LYS A 295 -0.77 -15.89 27.07
C LYS A 295 -0.84 -14.78 26.02
N ASP A 296 -1.04 -15.14 24.76
CA ASP A 296 -1.05 -14.20 23.64
C ASP A 296 -2.41 -13.51 23.45
N GLY A 297 -3.44 -13.93 24.20
CA GLY A 297 -4.82 -13.47 24.01
C GLY A 297 -5.49 -14.01 22.74
N MET A 298 -4.99 -15.14 22.22
CA MET A 298 -5.45 -15.84 21.02
C MET A 298 -6.48 -16.93 21.38
N CYS A 299 -7.44 -16.54 22.22
CA CYS A 299 -8.60 -17.32 22.63
C CYS A 299 -9.64 -16.38 23.22
N TRP A 300 -10.89 -16.84 23.36
CA TRP A 300 -11.98 -16.06 23.93
C TRP A 300 -12.66 -16.79 25.10
N GLN A 301 -13.16 -16.03 26.07
CA GLN A 301 -14.04 -16.51 27.14
C GLN A 301 -15.50 -16.10 26.89
N LYS A 302 -15.70 -14.92 26.29
CA LYS A 302 -17.01 -14.41 25.87
C LYS A 302 -17.08 -14.28 24.36
N ASP A 303 -18.27 -14.55 23.81
CA ASP A 303 -18.53 -14.56 22.37
C ASP A 303 -18.26 -13.21 21.67
N ASP A 304 -18.40 -12.11 22.41
CA ASP A 304 -18.29 -10.73 21.94
C ASP A 304 -16.88 -10.13 22.07
N GLU A 305 -15.90 -10.91 22.54
CA GLU A 305 -14.52 -10.44 22.65
C GLU A 305 -13.94 -10.07 21.28
N LEU A 306 -13.57 -8.80 21.12
CA LEU A 306 -12.90 -8.31 19.92
C LEU A 306 -11.49 -8.88 19.80
N TYR A 307 -11.06 -9.13 18.57
CA TYR A 307 -9.70 -9.51 18.27
C TYR A 307 -8.74 -8.39 18.69
N ASN A 308 -7.66 -8.78 19.38
CA ASN A 308 -6.73 -7.84 20.01
C ASN A 308 -7.41 -6.77 20.88
N ASP A 309 -8.55 -7.13 21.50
CA ASP A 309 -9.36 -6.27 22.37
C ASP A 309 -9.81 -4.97 21.67
N GLY A 310 -9.95 -5.01 20.34
CA GLY A 310 -10.32 -3.88 19.50
C GLY A 310 -9.19 -2.88 19.22
N PHE A 311 -7.96 -3.16 19.70
CA PHE A 311 -6.80 -2.32 19.45
C PHE A 311 -6.14 -2.62 18.10
N ALA A 312 -5.45 -1.61 17.57
CA ALA A 312 -4.61 -1.72 16.39
C ALA A 312 -3.61 -2.89 16.51
N PHE A 313 -3.44 -3.61 15.41
CA PHE A 313 -2.45 -4.68 15.26
C PHE A 313 -1.90 -4.70 13.84
N LYS A 314 -0.78 -5.41 13.67
CA LYS A 314 -0.33 -5.91 12.39
C LYS A 314 -0.14 -7.42 12.48
N VAL A 315 -0.51 -8.13 11.42
CA VAL A 315 -0.32 -9.59 11.32
C VAL A 315 0.52 -9.92 10.10
N VAL A 316 1.61 -10.66 10.33
CA VAL A 316 2.64 -10.92 9.31
C VAL A 316 2.73 -12.41 8.98
N CYS A 317 2.55 -12.72 7.70
CA CYS A 317 2.78 -14.04 7.11
C CYS A 317 4.07 -14.00 6.28
N ARG A 318 5.02 -14.92 6.54
CA ARG A 318 6.31 -14.99 5.86
C ARG A 318 6.99 -16.34 6.06
N ASP A 319 7.85 -16.72 5.13
CA ASP A 319 8.71 -17.90 5.26
C ASP A 319 10.05 -17.76 4.52
N MET A 320 10.70 -18.88 4.17
CA MET A 320 11.97 -18.90 3.44
C MET A 320 11.85 -18.68 1.92
N ASN A 321 10.64 -18.61 1.36
CA ASN A 321 10.43 -18.38 -0.08
C ASN A 321 10.65 -16.92 -0.50
N GLY A 322 11.01 -16.03 0.43
CA GLY A 322 11.32 -14.64 0.12
C GLY A 322 10.11 -13.72 -0.01
N VAL A 323 8.91 -14.16 0.40
CA VAL A 323 7.69 -13.35 0.36
C VAL A 323 7.18 -13.05 1.77
N ILE A 324 6.88 -11.78 2.02
CA ILE A 324 6.31 -11.29 3.29
C ILE A 324 5.01 -10.52 3.03
N VAL A 325 3.93 -10.92 3.69
CA VAL A 325 2.61 -10.31 3.57
C VAL A 325 2.15 -9.81 4.92
N THR A 326 1.81 -8.52 5.00
CA THR A 326 1.36 -7.90 6.24
C THR A 326 0.01 -7.22 6.07
N ILE A 327 -0.89 -7.46 7.02
CA ILE A 327 -2.14 -6.71 7.17
C ILE A 327 -1.96 -5.74 8.34
N ILE A 328 -2.33 -4.48 8.16
CA ILE A 328 -2.28 -3.44 9.19
C ILE A 328 -3.71 -3.00 9.52
N ALA A 329 -4.14 -3.24 10.76
CA ALA A 329 -5.46 -2.88 11.26
C ALA A 329 -5.49 -1.49 11.89
N ASP A 330 -4.91 -0.50 11.20
CA ASP A 330 -4.87 0.91 11.58
C ASP A 330 -4.41 1.74 10.37
N ASN A 331 -4.67 3.05 10.38
CA ASN A 331 -4.24 3.96 9.30
C ASN A 331 -3.22 5.02 9.74
N TYR A 332 -2.71 4.99 10.98
CA TYR A 332 -1.64 5.88 11.39
C TYR A 332 -0.36 5.63 10.56
N PHE A 333 0.13 6.67 9.91
CA PHE A 333 1.25 6.65 8.95
C PHE A 333 2.51 5.93 9.47
N GLY A 334 2.78 6.03 10.78
CA GLY A 334 3.93 5.40 11.41
C GLY A 334 3.95 3.87 11.29
N TYR A 335 2.79 3.20 11.19
CA TYR A 335 2.75 1.75 10.94
C TYR A 335 3.27 1.43 9.54
N SER A 336 2.81 2.13 8.51
CA SER A 336 3.25 1.93 7.12
C SER A 336 4.77 2.09 6.96
N LYS A 337 5.35 3.16 7.53
CA LYS A 337 6.81 3.38 7.52
C LYS A 337 7.57 2.25 8.23
N LYS A 338 7.09 1.83 9.42
CA LYS A 338 7.78 0.79 10.20
C LYS A 338 7.55 -0.61 9.62
N GLU A 339 6.51 -0.80 8.82
CA GLU A 339 6.30 -2.06 8.12
C GLU A 339 7.25 -2.19 6.93
N ILE A 340 7.44 -1.16 6.11
CA ILE A 340 8.46 -1.17 5.06
C ILE A 340 9.85 -1.46 5.65
N LYS A 341 10.18 -0.84 6.80
CA LYS A 341 11.40 -1.18 7.57
C LYS A 341 11.46 -2.67 7.94
N SER A 342 10.36 -3.25 8.41
CA SER A 342 10.28 -4.67 8.80
C SER A 342 10.49 -5.60 7.60
N GLN A 343 9.97 -5.23 6.42
CA GLN A 343 10.14 -5.99 5.19
C GLN A 343 11.56 -5.85 4.60
N ILE A 344 12.19 -4.68 4.69
CA ILE A 344 13.62 -4.50 4.37
C ILE A 344 14.46 -5.40 5.28
N SER A 345 14.20 -5.42 6.59
CA SER A 345 14.90 -6.28 7.55
C SER A 345 14.72 -7.77 7.25
N TYR A 346 13.50 -8.20 6.89
CA TYR A 346 13.25 -9.56 6.41
C TYR A 346 14.07 -9.88 5.16
N SER A 347 14.08 -8.98 4.17
CA SER A 347 14.87 -9.16 2.95
C SER A 347 16.37 -9.21 3.23
N ALA A 348 16.89 -8.36 4.11
CA ALA A 348 18.30 -8.35 4.50
C ALA A 348 18.71 -9.69 5.14
N ASN A 349 17.88 -10.20 6.06
CA ASN A 349 18.13 -11.46 6.76
C ASN A 349 18.19 -12.67 5.82
N LEU A 350 17.34 -12.71 4.79
CA LEU A 350 17.34 -13.80 3.81
C LEU A 350 18.41 -13.63 2.72
N PHE A 351 18.73 -12.38 2.34
CA PHE A 351 19.70 -12.10 1.29
C PHE A 351 21.13 -12.41 1.74
N GLY A 352 21.46 -12.05 2.99
CA GLY A 352 22.79 -12.23 3.57
C GLY A 352 23.81 -11.16 3.14
N GLY A 353 24.84 -10.96 3.96
CA GLY A 353 25.91 -9.97 3.70
C GLY A 353 25.48 -8.50 3.83
N VAL A 354 24.32 -8.24 4.41
CA VAL A 354 23.76 -6.90 4.65
C VAL A 354 22.96 -6.89 5.95
N GLU A 355 22.76 -5.69 6.52
CA GLU A 355 22.02 -5.48 7.76
C GLU A 355 21.03 -4.33 7.59
N GLU A 356 19.86 -4.44 8.22
CA GLU A 356 18.91 -3.35 8.34
C GLU A 356 19.00 -2.79 9.77
N GLU A 357 19.34 -1.51 9.90
CA GLU A 357 19.64 -0.90 11.19
C GLU A 357 18.64 0.18 11.59
N HIS A 358 18.41 0.33 12.89
CA HIS A 358 17.72 1.50 13.45
C HIS A 358 18.75 2.47 14.03
N ALA A 359 19.55 3.08 13.16
CA ALA A 359 20.66 3.94 13.52
C ALA A 359 20.56 5.32 12.86
N GLY A 360 21.22 6.31 13.46
CA GLY A 360 21.56 7.59 12.82
C GLY A 360 23.06 7.63 12.52
N GLY A 361 23.51 8.61 11.75
CA GLY A 361 24.92 8.77 11.41
C GLY A 361 25.24 10.16 10.84
N ALA A 362 26.52 10.53 10.87
CA ALA A 362 27.04 11.76 10.28
C ALA A 362 28.51 11.60 9.87
N ILE A 363 28.91 12.24 8.78
CA ILE A 363 30.33 12.45 8.42
C ILE A 363 30.69 13.87 8.87
N ALA A 364 31.48 13.98 9.93
CA ALA A 364 31.85 15.26 10.54
C ALA A 364 33.25 15.71 10.09
N PHE A 365 33.34 16.93 9.56
CA PHE A 365 34.61 17.54 9.16
C PHE A 365 35.08 18.51 10.25
N PRO A 366 36.33 18.40 10.74
CA PRO A 366 36.89 19.36 11.69
C PRO A 366 36.84 20.78 11.16
N ARG A 367 36.46 21.73 12.01
CA ARG A 367 36.47 23.18 11.71
C ARG A 367 37.34 23.93 12.69
N PHE A 368 37.95 25.00 12.21
CA PHE A 368 38.77 25.91 13.00
C PHE A 368 38.19 27.33 12.91
N ASN A 369 38.30 28.10 13.98
CA ASN A 369 38.09 29.55 13.93
C ASN A 369 39.43 30.16 13.50
N LEU A 370 39.47 30.72 12.29
CA LEU A 370 40.69 31.17 11.61
C LEU A 370 41.06 32.60 11.99
#